data_AF-A0A940LXX2-F1
#
_entry.id   AF-A0A940LXX2-F1
#
_cell.length_a   1.000
_cell.length_b   1.000
_cell.length_c   1.000
_cell.angle_alpha   90.00
_cell.angle_beta   90.00
_cell.angle_gamma   90.00
#
_symmetry.space_group_name_H-M   'P 1'
#
loop_
_entity.id
_entity.type
_entity.pdbx_description
1 polymer ?
#
loop_
_entity_poly.entity_id
_entity_poly.type
_entity_poly.pdbx_seq_one_letter_code
_entity_poly.pdbx_strand_id
1 'polypeptide(L)'
;MAGRWIVGILILALAGCGGAPEGNSAIPKVETPTPSPIPPLDAPLSTWLVDHWAYGDDCASDFGVTYGADGKVEANGDFGSWQAAGNEVTETITQRMSQEGEEGEDSETLDPPDVIRYTVERVDGEHALLRRGDKSQPIRRC
;
A
#
# COMPACT_ATOMS: atom_id res chain seq x y z
N MET A 1 45.60 -2.41 45.48
CA MET A 1 44.49 -1.81 44.72
C MET A 1 43.33 -1.61 45.68
N ALA A 2 42.77 -0.40 45.67
CA ALA A 2 41.90 0.13 46.72
C ALA A 2 40.63 -0.71 46.92
N GLY A 3 40.33 -1.01 48.18
CA GLY A 3 39.00 -1.40 48.62
C GLY A 3 38.19 -0.19 49.07
N ARG A 4 36.88 -0.39 49.22
CA ARG A 4 36.08 0.13 50.34
C ARG A 4 34.67 -0.40 50.21
N TRP A 5 34.32 -1.27 51.16
CA TRP A 5 32.98 -1.73 51.43
C TRP A 5 32.49 -1.07 52.72
N ILE A 6 31.17 -0.82 52.74
CA ILE A 6 30.29 -0.51 53.88
C ILE A 6 30.33 0.91 54.46
N VAL A 7 29.23 1.64 54.21
CA VAL A 7 28.48 2.46 55.19
C VAL A 7 27.02 2.32 54.72
N GLY A 8 26.03 1.88 55.48
CA GLY A 8 25.71 2.20 56.86
C GLY A 8 24.31 2.84 56.84
N ILE A 9 23.36 2.14 57.44
CA ILE A 9 21.93 2.45 57.60
C ILE A 9 21.73 3.81 58.32
N LEU A 10 20.65 4.56 58.01
CA LEU A 10 19.56 4.96 58.96
C LEU A 10 18.77 6.23 58.54
N ILE A 11 17.51 6.01 58.10
CA ILE A 11 16.21 6.63 58.44
C ILE A 11 16.15 8.13 58.84
N LEU A 12 15.29 8.93 58.17
CA LEU A 12 14.16 9.67 58.80
C LEU A 12 13.17 10.31 57.81
N ALA A 13 11.90 10.18 58.19
CA ALA A 13 10.64 10.49 57.50
C ALA A 13 10.39 11.96 57.15
N LEU A 14 9.45 12.25 56.22
CA LEU A 14 8.11 12.78 56.50
C LEU A 14 7.38 13.27 55.23
N ALA A 15 6.05 13.17 55.30
CA ALA A 15 5.00 13.76 54.46
C ALA A 15 4.69 13.07 53.12
N GLY A 16 3.58 12.33 53.12
CA GLY A 16 2.93 11.87 51.90
C GLY A 16 2.11 12.96 51.22
N CYS A 17 1.84 12.76 49.94
CA CYS A 17 0.52 12.97 49.34
C CYS A 17 0.46 12.09 48.08
N GLY A 18 -0.62 11.34 47.92
CA GLY A 18 -0.78 10.34 46.87
C GLY A 18 -0.92 10.95 45.47
N GLY A 19 -0.67 10.10 44.47
CA GLY A 19 -0.93 10.37 43.06
C GLY A 19 -0.17 9.36 42.19
N ALA A 20 -0.91 8.45 41.55
CA ALA A 20 -0.40 7.39 40.69
C ALA A 20 0.13 7.94 39.33
N PRO A 21 0.87 7.12 38.55
CA PRO A 21 1.78 7.54 37.49
C PRO A 21 1.10 7.64 36.12
N GLU A 22 1.76 8.23 35.11
CA GLU A 22 1.79 7.73 33.73
C GLU A 22 2.66 8.65 32.85
N GLY A 23 3.86 8.17 32.52
CA GLY A 23 4.76 8.82 31.58
C GLY A 23 4.30 8.57 30.16
N ASN A 24 3.56 9.52 29.59
CA ASN A 24 3.22 9.57 28.17
C ASN A 24 4.51 9.73 27.34
N SER A 25 5.01 8.62 26.79
CA SER A 25 5.99 8.65 25.70
C SER A 25 5.28 9.11 24.42
N ALA A 26 5.59 10.31 23.97
CA ALA A 26 5.11 10.83 22.69
C ALA A 26 5.78 10.06 21.54
N ILE A 27 4.98 9.29 20.79
CA ILE A 27 5.39 8.69 19.53
C ILE A 27 5.46 9.82 18.49
N PRO A 28 6.59 10.02 17.78
CA PRO A 28 6.66 11.00 16.70
C PRO A 28 5.68 10.59 15.59
N LYS A 29 4.73 11.48 15.31
CA LYS A 29 3.77 11.37 14.22
C LYS A 29 4.55 11.37 12.90
N VAL A 30 4.66 10.21 12.26
CA VAL A 30 5.07 10.10 10.86
C VAL A 30 4.01 10.84 10.05
N GLU A 31 4.37 11.99 9.48
CA GLU A 31 3.53 12.68 8.52
C GLU A 31 3.47 11.82 7.26
N THR A 32 2.37 11.09 7.09
CA THR A 32 2.04 10.46 5.81
C THR A 32 2.06 11.57 4.75
N PRO A 33 2.85 11.44 3.66
CA PRO A 33 2.86 12.44 2.62
C PRO A 33 1.45 12.63 2.08
N THR A 34 0.93 13.85 2.16
CA THR A 34 -0.37 14.21 1.60
C THR A 34 -0.32 13.99 0.09
N PRO A 35 -1.14 13.09 -0.48
CA PRO A 35 -1.16 12.89 -1.92
C PRO A 35 -1.55 14.21 -2.59
N SER A 36 -0.84 14.56 -3.67
CA SER A 36 -1.25 15.69 -4.50
C SER A 36 -2.65 15.42 -5.04
N PRO A 37 -3.55 16.42 -5.04
CA PRO A 37 -4.89 16.22 -5.57
C PRO A 37 -4.79 15.89 -7.06
N ILE A 38 -5.43 14.78 -7.45
CA ILE A 38 -5.60 14.43 -8.87
C ILE A 38 -6.44 15.56 -9.50
N PRO A 39 -6.17 15.99 -10.75
CA PRO A 39 -7.12 16.82 -11.48
C PRO A 39 -8.54 16.22 -11.44
N PRO A 40 -9.58 17.07 -11.42
CA PRO A 40 -10.95 16.58 -11.40
C PRO A 40 -11.21 15.71 -12.63
N LEU A 41 -11.70 14.50 -12.39
CA LEU A 41 -12.13 13.58 -13.43
C LEU A 41 -13.59 13.88 -13.80
N ASP A 42 -13.93 13.73 -15.07
CA ASP A 42 -15.32 13.84 -15.56
C ASP A 42 -16.22 12.69 -15.07
N ALA A 43 -15.61 11.61 -14.55
CA ALA A 43 -16.28 10.44 -13.99
C ALA A 43 -15.55 9.95 -12.73
N PRO A 44 -16.18 9.15 -11.84
CA PRO A 44 -15.49 8.51 -10.74
C PRO A 44 -14.27 7.71 -11.22
N LEU A 45 -13.20 7.69 -10.42
CA LEU A 45 -11.97 6.94 -10.77
C LEU A 45 -12.25 5.47 -11.09
N SER A 46 -13.19 4.85 -10.39
CA SER A 46 -13.65 3.47 -10.66
C SER A 46 -14.32 3.28 -12.01
N THR A 47 -14.83 4.33 -12.64
CA THR A 47 -15.34 4.26 -14.01
C THR A 47 -14.22 4.54 -15.02
N TRP A 48 -13.34 5.49 -14.71
CA TRP A 48 -12.25 5.85 -15.61
C TRP A 48 -11.19 4.74 -15.75
N LEU A 49 -10.91 4.00 -14.68
CA LEU A 49 -9.91 2.91 -14.72
C LEU A 49 -10.36 1.70 -15.53
N VAL A 50 -11.65 1.55 -15.84
CA VAL A 50 -12.16 0.40 -16.58
C VAL A 50 -11.61 0.41 -18.01
N ASP A 51 -10.53 -0.33 -18.23
CA ASP A 51 -9.89 -0.53 -19.53
C ASP A 51 -8.71 -1.51 -19.42
N HIS A 52 -8.01 -1.72 -20.54
CA HIS A 52 -6.67 -2.30 -20.55
C HIS A 52 -5.58 -1.21 -20.49
N TRP A 53 -4.48 -1.52 -19.80
CA TRP A 53 -3.41 -0.58 -19.51
C TRP A 53 -2.04 -1.23 -19.66
N ALA A 54 -1.18 -0.66 -20.50
CA ALA A 54 0.22 -1.04 -20.55
C ALA A 54 1.02 -0.37 -19.42
N TYR A 55 2.02 -1.07 -18.88
CA TYR A 55 3.01 -0.45 -18.00
C TYR A 55 4.04 0.32 -18.82
N GLY A 56 4.15 1.64 -18.59
CA GLY A 56 5.00 2.53 -19.39
C GLY A 56 4.21 3.30 -20.46
N ASP A 57 4.92 3.73 -21.51
CA ASP A 57 4.38 4.64 -22.53
C ASP A 57 3.99 3.94 -23.84
N ASP A 58 4.21 2.62 -23.96
CA ASP A 58 4.01 1.84 -25.19
C ASP A 58 3.00 0.70 -25.00
N CYS A 59 1.99 0.66 -25.88
CA CYS A 59 0.97 -0.39 -25.93
C CYS A 59 1.49 -1.73 -26.49
N ALA A 60 2.72 -1.78 -27.00
CA ALA A 60 3.34 -3.03 -27.42
C ALA A 60 3.94 -3.86 -26.26
N SER A 61 3.81 -3.40 -25.01
CA SER A 61 4.28 -4.11 -23.82
C SER A 61 3.43 -5.37 -23.56
N ASP A 62 4.09 -6.51 -23.34
CA ASP A 62 3.45 -7.74 -22.84
C ASP A 62 3.02 -7.62 -21.36
N PHE A 63 3.48 -6.56 -20.67
CA PHE A 63 3.15 -6.28 -19.29
C PHE A 63 2.10 -5.17 -19.19
N GLY A 64 1.04 -5.46 -18.43
CA GLY A 64 -0.08 -4.54 -18.24
C GLY A 64 -1.05 -5.00 -17.17
N VAL A 65 -2.10 -4.20 -17.01
CA VAL A 65 -3.23 -4.49 -16.14
C VAL A 65 -4.54 -4.20 -16.85
N THR A 66 -5.51 -5.10 -16.69
CA THR A 66 -6.89 -4.91 -17.15
C THR A 66 -7.79 -4.76 -15.93
N TYR A 67 -8.52 -3.66 -15.86
CA TYR A 67 -9.55 -3.42 -14.84
C TYR A 67 -10.93 -3.59 -15.47
N GLY A 68 -11.61 -4.69 -15.16
CA GLY A 68 -12.94 -4.99 -15.67
C GLY A 68 -14.04 -4.17 -14.99
N ALA A 69 -15.08 -3.82 -15.74
CA ALA A 69 -16.29 -3.16 -15.20
C ALA A 69 -17.03 -4.03 -14.16
N ASP A 70 -16.80 -5.35 -14.20
CA ASP A 70 -17.34 -6.33 -13.25
C ASP A 70 -16.53 -6.40 -11.94
N GLY A 71 -15.49 -5.56 -11.81
CA GLY A 71 -14.61 -5.53 -10.64
C GLY A 71 -13.52 -6.60 -10.68
N LYS A 72 -13.27 -7.27 -11.81
CA LYS A 72 -12.12 -8.20 -11.96
C LYS A 72 -10.86 -7.48 -12.40
N VAL A 73 -9.72 -7.97 -11.95
CA VAL A 73 -8.40 -7.49 -12.39
C VAL A 73 -7.56 -8.65 -12.91
N GLU A 74 -6.83 -8.38 -13.99
CA GLU A 74 -5.77 -9.22 -14.51
C GLU A 74 -4.50 -8.37 -14.68
N ALA A 75 -3.41 -8.72 -14.02
CA ALA A 75 -2.17 -7.94 -14.03
C ALA A 75 -0.94 -8.87 -14.11
N ASN A 76 -0.27 -8.92 -15.26
CA ASN A 76 0.95 -9.74 -15.46
C ASN A 76 0.82 -11.20 -14.96
N GLY A 77 -0.31 -11.86 -15.22
CA GLY A 77 -0.58 -13.22 -14.75
C GLY A 77 -1.14 -13.32 -13.33
N ASP A 78 -1.40 -12.19 -12.66
CA ASP A 78 -2.19 -12.13 -11.43
C ASP A 78 -3.66 -11.92 -11.73
N PHE A 79 -4.54 -12.67 -11.08
CA PHE A 79 -5.99 -12.57 -11.24
C PHE A 79 -6.69 -12.34 -9.91
N GLY A 80 -7.72 -11.51 -9.93
CA GLY A 80 -8.51 -11.25 -8.73
C GLY A 80 -9.62 -10.24 -8.94
N SER A 81 -9.87 -9.46 -7.89
CA SER A 81 -10.83 -8.36 -7.90
C SER A 81 -10.16 -7.02 -7.63
N TRP A 82 -10.76 -5.93 -8.09
CA TRP A 82 -10.34 -4.58 -7.77
C TRP A 82 -11.52 -3.70 -7.35
N GLN A 83 -11.18 -2.62 -6.66
CA GLN A 83 -12.09 -1.53 -6.33
C GLN A 83 -11.31 -0.22 -6.25
N ALA A 84 -11.98 0.89 -6.52
CA ALA A 84 -11.40 2.22 -6.33
C ALA A 84 -12.31 3.12 -5.49
N ALA A 85 -11.70 3.89 -4.60
CA ALA A 85 -12.36 4.87 -3.75
C ALA A 85 -11.48 6.11 -3.61
N GLY A 86 -12.03 7.29 -3.94
CA GLY A 86 -11.23 8.51 -4.00
C GLY A 86 -10.10 8.38 -5.02
N ASN A 87 -8.85 8.49 -4.55
CA ASN A 87 -7.63 8.28 -5.34
C ASN A 87 -6.95 6.93 -5.07
N GLU A 88 -7.57 6.03 -4.32
CA GLU A 88 -6.98 4.73 -4.00
C GLU A 88 -7.59 3.62 -4.87
N VAL A 89 -6.73 2.76 -5.37
CA VAL A 89 -7.09 1.49 -6.04
C VAL A 89 -6.62 0.37 -5.13
N THR A 90 -7.50 -0.57 -4.84
CA THR A 90 -7.16 -1.81 -4.12
C THR A 90 -7.42 -2.99 -5.03
N GLU A 91 -6.37 -3.78 -5.27
CA GLU A 91 -6.44 -5.08 -5.92
C GLU A 91 -6.37 -6.17 -4.83
N THR A 92 -7.21 -7.18 -4.96
CA THR A 92 -7.20 -8.39 -4.13
C THR A 92 -6.96 -9.56 -5.07
N ILE A 93 -5.72 -10.04 -5.10
CA ILE A 93 -5.25 -11.12 -5.98
C ILE A 93 -5.49 -12.46 -5.28
N THR A 94 -6.18 -13.36 -5.97
CA THR A 94 -6.52 -14.69 -5.47
C THR A 94 -5.87 -15.80 -6.28
N GLN A 95 -5.35 -15.49 -7.48
CA GLN A 95 -4.60 -16.45 -8.30
C GLN A 95 -3.39 -15.76 -8.95
N ARG A 96 -2.31 -16.52 -9.14
CA ARG A 96 -1.08 -16.08 -9.81
C ARG A 96 -0.57 -17.18 -10.73
N MET A 97 -0.24 -16.86 -11.98
CA MET A 97 0.46 -17.79 -12.85
C MET A 97 1.81 -18.18 -12.22
N SER A 98 2.06 -19.47 -12.11
CA SER A 98 3.35 -19.97 -11.65
C SER A 98 4.42 -19.65 -12.70
N GLN A 99 5.61 -19.25 -12.26
CA GLN A 99 6.75 -19.02 -13.15
C GLN A 99 7.29 -20.31 -13.80
N GLU A 100 6.82 -21.47 -13.34
CA GLU A 100 7.31 -22.80 -13.75
C GLU A 100 6.36 -23.51 -14.74
N GLY A 101 5.16 -22.97 -14.98
CA GLY A 101 4.20 -23.54 -15.91
C GLY A 101 4.50 -23.21 -17.37
N GLU A 102 4.22 -24.16 -18.26
CA GLU A 102 3.98 -23.84 -19.67
C GLU A 102 2.70 -22.97 -19.75
N GLU A 103 2.65 -22.04 -20.70
CA GLU A 103 1.59 -21.01 -20.79
C GLU A 103 0.18 -21.57 -20.55
N GLY A 104 -0.47 -21.08 -19.49
CA GLY A 104 -1.93 -21.20 -19.29
C GLY A 104 -2.44 -22.33 -18.40
N GLU A 105 -1.58 -23.24 -17.89
CA GLU A 105 -2.07 -24.43 -17.16
C GLU A 105 -1.78 -24.42 -15.65
N ASP A 106 -0.76 -23.69 -15.18
CA ASP A 106 -0.36 -23.71 -13.77
C ASP A 106 -0.54 -22.34 -13.09
N SER A 107 -1.77 -22.03 -12.67
CA SER A 107 -2.04 -20.92 -11.74
C SER A 107 -2.10 -21.43 -10.29
N GLU A 108 -1.38 -20.79 -9.38
CA GLU A 108 -1.47 -21.02 -7.94
C GLU A 108 -2.62 -20.20 -7.34
N THR A 109 -3.43 -20.80 -6.46
CA THR A 109 -4.41 -20.08 -5.64
C THR A 109 -3.72 -19.50 -4.41
N LEU A 110 -3.93 -18.20 -4.15
CA LEU A 110 -3.39 -17.50 -3.00
C LEU A 110 -4.37 -17.53 -1.82
N ASP A 111 -3.96 -18.12 -0.70
CA ASP A 111 -4.69 -18.09 0.57
C ASP A 111 -3.71 -17.84 1.74
N PRO A 112 -3.73 -16.65 2.38
CA PRO A 112 -4.67 -15.55 2.13
C PRO A 112 -4.43 -14.83 0.78
N PRO A 113 -5.45 -14.13 0.23
CA PRO A 113 -5.27 -13.29 -0.94
C PRO A 113 -4.18 -12.23 -0.74
N ASP A 114 -3.44 -11.90 -1.80
CA ASP A 114 -2.51 -10.77 -1.79
C ASP A 114 -3.29 -9.46 -2.03
N VAL A 115 -3.10 -8.48 -1.16
CA VAL A 115 -3.82 -7.20 -1.23
C VAL A 115 -2.85 -6.09 -1.59
N ILE A 116 -3.01 -5.56 -2.79
CA ILE A 116 -2.16 -4.52 -3.35
C ILE A 116 -2.93 -3.19 -3.36
N ARG A 117 -2.28 -2.12 -2.87
CA ARG A 117 -2.86 -0.78 -2.83
C ARG A 117 -2.02 0.18 -3.64
N TYR A 118 -2.69 0.93 -4.50
CA TYR A 118 -2.10 2.03 -5.25
C TYR A 118 -2.79 3.34 -4.90
N THR A 119 -2.01 4.42 -4.87
CA THR A 119 -2.53 5.77 -4.95
C THR A 119 -2.38 6.26 -6.38
N VAL A 120 -3.46 6.71 -7.00
CA VAL A 120 -3.41 7.42 -8.28
C VAL A 120 -2.95 8.85 -8.01
N GLU A 121 -1.75 9.19 -8.48
CA GLU A 121 -1.14 10.51 -8.26
C GLU A 121 -1.47 11.51 -9.36
N ARG A 122 -1.69 11.00 -10.58
CA ARG A 122 -1.99 11.80 -11.75
C ARG A 122 -2.84 10.99 -12.71
N VAL A 123 -3.76 11.69 -13.38
CA VAL A 123 -4.49 11.22 -14.56
C VAL A 123 -4.38 12.30 -15.63
N ASP A 124 -4.07 11.91 -16.86
CA ASP A 124 -4.00 12.80 -18.03
C ASP A 124 -4.43 12.05 -19.30
N GLY A 125 -5.70 12.23 -19.69
CA GLY A 125 -6.29 11.59 -20.87
C GLY A 125 -6.26 10.06 -20.81
N GLU A 126 -5.29 9.48 -21.52
CA GLU A 126 -5.02 8.04 -21.59
C GLU A 126 -3.90 7.59 -20.66
N HIS A 127 -3.39 8.46 -19.78
CA HIS A 127 -2.26 8.14 -18.90
C HIS A 127 -2.64 8.27 -17.42
N ALA A 128 -2.05 7.44 -16.59
CA ALA A 128 -2.05 7.61 -15.15
C ALA A 128 -0.69 7.29 -14.53
N LEU A 129 -0.46 7.80 -13.33
CA LEU A 129 0.69 7.46 -12.50
C LEU A 129 0.19 6.80 -11.22
N LEU A 130 0.47 5.50 -11.08
CA LEU A 130 0.12 4.70 -9.90
C LEU A 130 1.30 4.67 -8.93
N ARG A 131 1.10 5.04 -7.67
CA ARG A 131 2.12 4.89 -6.62
C ARG A 131 1.82 3.71 -5.72
N ARG A 132 2.82 2.83 -5.53
CA ARG A 132 2.85 1.78 -4.51
C ARG A 132 4.07 1.98 -3.62
N GLY A 133 3.83 2.33 -2.36
CA GLY A 133 4.92 2.70 -1.45
C GLY A 133 5.67 3.94 -1.94
N ASP A 134 6.97 3.81 -2.17
CA ASP A 134 7.89 4.83 -2.70
C ASP A 134 8.09 4.75 -4.22
N LYS A 135 7.46 3.80 -4.90
CA LYS A 135 7.58 3.59 -6.35
C LYS A 135 6.35 4.10 -7.07
N SER A 136 6.57 4.85 -8.15
CA SER A 136 5.53 5.27 -9.08
C SER A 136 5.69 4.52 -10.41
N GLN A 137 4.58 4.00 -10.92
CA GLN A 137 4.47 3.21 -12.14
C GLN A 137 3.56 3.97 -13.11
N PRO A 138 4.08 4.49 -14.23
CA PRO A 138 3.24 5.03 -15.29
C PRO A 138 2.45 3.89 -15.94
N ILE A 139 1.19 4.18 -16.24
CA ILE A 139 0.32 3.34 -17.05
C ILE A 139 -0.30 4.15 -18.18
N ARG A 140 -0.51 3.50 -19.32
CA ARG A 140 -1.15 4.07 -20.49
C ARG A 140 -2.29 3.16 -20.96
N ARG A 141 -3.45 3.75 -21.25
CA ARG A 141 -4.61 3.07 -21.79
C ARG A 141 -4.32 2.58 -23.21
N CYS A 142 -4.68 1.34 -23.45
CA CYS A 142 -4.62 0.62 -24.71
C CYS A 142 -5.94 -0.19 -24.81
#